data_AF-A0A3A4PHD6-F1
#
_entry.id   AF-A0A3A4PHD6-F1
#
_cell.length_a   1.000
_cell.length_b   1.000
_cell.length_c   1.000
_cell.angle_alpha   90.00
_cell.angle_beta   90.00
_cell.angle_gamma   90.00
#
_symmetry.space_group_name_H-M   'P 1'
#
loop_
_entity.id
_entity.type
_entity.pdbx_description
1 polymer ?
#
loop_
_entity_poly.entity_id
_entity_poly.type
_entity_poly.pdbx_seq_one_letter_code
_entity_poly.pdbx_strand_id
1 'polypeptide(L)'
;MRIPIYGLLRAQRSRDPISQEQEKKIRAWWNELGGLPERLVIDRASGSRCRLDEAEGIIHIGSDINPGPGTSPNASLRWRAALAHEYRHLQRFDSGNVLPPGPLDEAITDLEACAFPQLTPAIREELTADALQRLYEYTIQSCQPNSSEKNTGN
;
A
#
# COMPACT_ATOMS: atom_id res chain seq x y z
N MET A 1 -10.68 -17.93 -0.72
CA MET A 1 -9.37 -18.36 -1.27
C MET A 1 -8.33 -18.00 -0.22
N ARG A 2 -7.58 -18.95 0.35
CA ARG A 2 -6.53 -18.64 1.36
C ARG A 2 -5.35 -17.99 0.63
N ILE A 3 -5.04 -16.74 0.95
CA ILE A 3 -3.85 -16.06 0.43
C ILE A 3 -2.63 -16.70 1.15
N PRO A 4 -1.68 -17.31 0.43
CA PRO A 4 -0.52 -17.92 1.06
C PRO A 4 0.35 -16.84 1.72
N ILE A 5 0.58 -16.98 3.02
CA ILE A 5 1.51 -16.16 3.80
C ILE A 5 2.85 -16.89 3.76
N TYR A 6 3.67 -16.65 2.72
CA TYR A 6 4.99 -17.25 2.59
C TYR A 6 5.96 -16.27 1.91
N GLY A 7 7.17 -16.17 2.47
CA GLY A 7 8.16 -15.13 2.18
C GLY A 7 8.67 -15.06 0.74
N LEU A 8 9.25 -13.89 0.42
CA LEU A 8 10.08 -13.54 -0.75
C LEU A 8 9.67 -14.13 -2.11
N LEU A 9 8.39 -14.44 -2.33
CA LEU A 9 7.91 -14.76 -3.66
C LEU A 9 7.99 -13.50 -4.52
N ARG A 10 8.71 -13.57 -5.65
CA ARG A 10 8.78 -12.49 -6.65
C ARG A 10 7.38 -12.23 -7.19
N ALA A 11 6.70 -11.26 -6.60
CA ALA A 11 5.41 -10.80 -7.03
C ALA A 11 5.51 -9.30 -7.29
N GLN A 12 4.79 -8.83 -8.30
CA GLN A 12 4.79 -7.42 -8.69
C GLN A 12 3.35 -6.96 -8.86
N ARG A 13 3.10 -5.72 -8.49
CA ARG A 13 1.90 -5.01 -8.88
C ARG A 13 1.83 -4.83 -10.39
N SER A 14 0.65 -4.50 -10.91
CA SER A 14 0.50 -4.26 -12.34
C SER A 14 1.38 -3.09 -12.79
N ARG A 15 1.78 -3.12 -14.06
CA ARG A 15 2.42 -2.00 -14.76
C ARG A 15 1.51 -1.44 -15.85
N ASP A 16 0.33 -2.03 -16.03
CA ASP A 16 -0.61 -1.63 -17.06
C ASP A 16 -1.23 -0.28 -16.68
N PRO A 17 -1.22 0.71 -17.59
CA PRO A 17 -1.82 2.01 -17.34
C PRO A 17 -3.28 1.93 -16.87
N ILE A 18 -3.65 2.84 -15.98
CA ILE A 18 -5.05 2.98 -15.52
C ILE A 18 -5.91 3.46 -16.69
N SER A 19 -6.92 2.67 -17.05
CA SER A 19 -7.89 3.05 -18.09
C SER A 19 -8.82 4.18 -17.62
N GLN A 20 -9.41 4.92 -18.56
CA GLN A 20 -10.36 5.99 -18.22
C GLN A 20 -11.59 5.47 -17.45
N GLU A 21 -12.07 4.27 -17.79
CA GLU A 21 -13.19 3.64 -17.07
C GLU A 21 -12.79 3.31 -15.63
N GLN A 22 -11.58 2.78 -15.45
CA GLN A 22 -11.05 2.48 -14.14
C GLN A 22 -10.85 3.75 -13.30
N GLU A 23 -10.34 4.83 -13.89
CA GLU A 23 -10.22 6.11 -13.19
C GLU A 23 -11.57 6.61 -12.66
N LYS A 24 -12.64 6.53 -13.45
CA LYS A 24 -13.97 6.90 -12.99
C LYS A 24 -14.37 6.11 -11.74
N LYS A 25 -14.08 4.81 -11.73
CA LYS A 25 -14.33 3.92 -10.58
C LYS A 25 -13.46 4.28 -9.38
N ILE A 26 -12.18 4.57 -9.58
CA ILE A 26 -11.24 4.99 -8.53
C ILE A 26 -11.72 6.29 -7.89
N ARG A 27 -12.05 7.32 -8.70
CA ARG A 27 -12.52 8.62 -8.19
C ARG A 27 -13.85 8.50 -7.45
N ALA A 28 -14.79 7.71 -7.96
CA ALA A 28 -16.05 7.47 -7.27
C ALA A 28 -15.81 6.83 -5.89
N TRP A 29 -14.93 5.84 -5.82
CA TRP A 29 -14.58 5.16 -4.57
C TRP A 29 -13.81 6.06 -3.60
N TRP A 30 -12.90 6.89 -4.10
CA TRP A 30 -12.18 7.88 -3.30
C TRP A 30 -13.14 8.80 -2.55
N ASN A 31 -14.14 9.31 -3.27
CA ASN A 31 -15.18 10.14 -2.67
C ASN A 31 -16.01 9.36 -1.63
N GLU A 32 -16.32 8.08 -1.90
CA GLU A 32 -17.06 7.22 -0.98
C GLU A 32 -16.29 6.92 0.32
N LEU A 33 -14.96 6.83 0.25
CA LEU A 33 -14.08 6.71 1.42
C LEU A 33 -14.02 8.02 2.24
N GLY A 34 -14.46 9.14 1.69
CA GLY A 34 -14.38 10.47 2.30
C GLY A 34 -13.17 11.30 1.86
N GLY A 35 -12.44 10.85 0.84
CA GLY A 35 -11.34 11.58 0.24
C GLY A 35 -11.79 12.81 -0.54
N LEU A 36 -10.99 13.87 -0.50
CA LEU A 36 -11.25 15.12 -1.23
C LEU A 36 -10.75 15.01 -2.68
N PRO A 37 -11.54 15.35 -3.72
CA PRO A 37 -11.14 15.16 -5.12
C PRO A 37 -9.80 15.82 -5.51
N GLU A 38 -9.48 16.97 -4.94
CA GLU A 38 -8.25 17.73 -5.16
C GLU A 38 -7.02 17.06 -4.56
N ARG A 39 -7.21 16.13 -3.62
CA ARG A 39 -6.14 15.36 -2.96
C ARG A 39 -5.80 14.06 -3.70
N LEU A 40 -6.35 13.85 -4.91
CA LEU A 40 -6.15 12.63 -5.70
C LEU A 40 -5.77 12.92 -7.16
N VAL A 41 -4.55 12.52 -7.53
CA VAL A 41 -4.04 12.59 -8.90
C VAL A 41 -3.89 11.19 -9.47
N ILE A 42 -4.41 10.95 -10.68
CA ILE A 42 -4.24 9.69 -11.39
C ILE A 42 -3.02 9.78 -12.30
N ASP A 43 -2.00 9.00 -12.02
CA ASP A 43 -0.77 8.90 -12.82
C ASP A 43 -0.88 7.72 -13.79
N ARG A 44 -1.22 8.02 -15.05
CA ARG A 44 -1.43 7.01 -16.09
C ARG A 44 -0.14 6.50 -16.75
N ALA A 45 1.05 6.93 -16.30
CA ALA A 45 2.29 6.39 -16.84
C ALA A 45 2.39 4.87 -16.55
N SER A 46 2.94 4.10 -17.50
CA SER A 46 3.15 2.66 -17.27
C SER A 46 4.20 2.46 -16.18
N GLY A 47 3.90 1.59 -15.20
CA GLY A 47 4.77 1.35 -14.05
C GLY A 47 4.80 2.50 -13.05
N SER A 48 3.91 3.49 -13.15
CA SER A 48 3.74 4.51 -12.11
C SER A 48 3.32 3.88 -10.79
N ARG A 49 3.73 4.53 -9.70
CA ARG A 49 3.51 4.06 -8.33
C ARG A 49 2.48 4.88 -7.57
N CYS A 50 1.67 4.18 -6.77
CA CYS A 50 0.89 4.75 -5.69
C CYS A 50 1.85 5.33 -4.65
N ARG A 51 1.61 6.57 -4.27
CA ARG A 51 2.41 7.27 -3.26
C ARG A 51 1.69 8.51 -2.75
N LEU A 52 1.99 8.87 -1.51
CA LEU A 52 1.77 10.20 -0.99
C LEU A 52 2.88 11.16 -1.45
N ASP A 53 2.50 12.27 -2.06
CA ASP A 53 3.35 13.45 -2.17
C ASP A 53 3.15 14.29 -0.90
N GLU A 54 4.11 14.20 0.02
CA GLU A 54 4.07 14.92 1.30
C GLU A 54 4.25 16.43 1.16
N ALA A 55 4.85 16.93 0.07
CA ALA A 55 5.03 18.37 -0.12
C ALA A 55 3.69 19.06 -0.39
N GLU A 56 2.84 18.40 -1.19
CA GLU A 56 1.53 18.92 -1.60
C GLU A 56 0.37 18.30 -0.79
N GLY A 57 0.64 17.22 -0.04
CA GLY A 57 -0.38 16.46 0.69
C GLY A 57 -1.38 15.78 -0.26
N ILE A 58 -0.90 15.25 -1.39
CA ILE A 58 -1.73 14.66 -2.46
C ILE A 58 -1.34 13.20 -2.69
N ILE A 59 -2.31 12.32 -2.90
CA ILE A 59 -2.06 10.94 -3.32
C ILE A 59 -1.96 10.87 -4.84
N HIS A 60 -0.85 10.35 -5.34
CA HIS A 60 -0.73 9.89 -6.71
C HIS A 60 -1.12 8.42 -6.78
N ILE A 61 -2.08 8.09 -7.64
CA ILE A 61 -2.48 6.72 -7.92
C ILE A 61 -1.84 6.26 -9.22
N GLY A 62 -0.90 5.33 -9.09
CA GLY A 62 -0.19 4.73 -10.22
C GLY A 62 -0.78 3.42 -10.71
N SER A 63 -0.22 2.90 -11.80
CA SER A 63 -0.59 1.60 -12.40
C SER A 63 -0.52 0.43 -11.41
N ASP A 64 0.33 0.54 -10.40
CA ASP A 64 0.51 -0.45 -9.35
C ASP A 64 -0.67 -0.53 -8.35
N ILE A 65 -1.69 0.34 -8.46
CA ILE A 65 -2.95 0.17 -7.73
C ILE A 65 -3.64 -1.15 -8.11
N ASN A 66 -3.38 -1.65 -9.31
CA ASN A 66 -3.96 -2.88 -9.81
C ASN A 66 -3.17 -4.11 -9.33
N PRO A 67 -3.86 -5.24 -9.09
CA PRO A 67 -3.20 -6.51 -8.91
C PRO A 67 -2.31 -6.84 -10.10
N GLY A 68 -1.13 -7.41 -9.85
CA GLY A 68 -0.21 -7.84 -10.89
C GLY A 68 0.16 -9.32 -10.77
N PRO A 69 1.16 -9.78 -11.54
CA PRO A 69 1.56 -11.19 -11.53
C PRO A 69 2.20 -11.58 -10.18
N GLY A 70 1.82 -12.76 -9.68
CA GLY A 70 2.34 -13.35 -8.45
C GLY A 70 1.23 -13.69 -7.44
N THR A 71 1.64 -14.18 -6.27
CA THR A 71 0.71 -14.64 -5.22
C THR A 71 0.96 -13.99 -3.85
N SER A 72 1.85 -13.00 -3.75
CA SER A 72 2.02 -12.27 -2.49
C SER A 72 0.75 -11.47 -2.18
N PRO A 73 0.39 -11.28 -0.90
CA PRO A 73 -0.72 -10.42 -0.49
C PRO A 73 -0.70 -9.05 -1.18
N ASN A 74 0.38 -8.26 -1.06
CA ASN A 74 0.51 -6.95 -1.70
C ASN A 74 0.21 -6.99 -3.21
N ALA A 75 0.90 -7.85 -3.98
CA ALA A 75 0.69 -7.96 -5.42
C ALA A 75 -0.75 -8.33 -5.82
N SER A 76 -1.51 -8.96 -4.93
CA SER A 76 -2.89 -9.40 -5.16
C SER A 76 -3.97 -8.40 -4.70
N LEU A 77 -3.59 -7.38 -3.92
CA LEU A 77 -4.52 -6.39 -3.35
C LEU A 77 -5.35 -5.74 -4.45
N ARG A 78 -6.68 -5.82 -4.32
CA ARG A 78 -7.56 -5.10 -5.25
C ARG A 78 -7.40 -3.60 -5.06
N TRP A 79 -7.66 -2.84 -6.13
CA TRP A 79 -7.48 -1.38 -6.13
C TRP A 79 -8.28 -0.66 -5.03
N ARG A 80 -9.39 -1.24 -4.55
CA ARG A 80 -10.13 -0.70 -3.40
C ARG A 80 -9.36 -0.82 -2.08
N ALA A 81 -8.65 -1.94 -1.87
CA ALA A 81 -7.79 -2.16 -0.72
C ALA A 81 -6.61 -1.19 -0.77
N ALA A 82 -5.93 -1.12 -1.92
CA ALA A 82 -4.82 -0.19 -2.16
C ALA A 82 -5.25 1.27 -1.92
N LEU A 83 -6.41 1.70 -2.42
CA LEU A 83 -6.87 3.07 -2.22
C LEU A 83 -7.17 3.38 -0.75
N ALA A 84 -7.75 2.43 -0.01
CA ALA A 84 -7.99 2.59 1.42
C ALA A 84 -6.68 2.67 2.23
N HIS A 85 -5.68 1.88 1.84
CA HIS A 85 -4.32 1.93 2.40
C HIS A 85 -3.69 3.32 2.20
N GLU A 86 -3.61 3.80 0.95
CA GLU A 86 -3.04 5.12 0.66
C GLU A 86 -3.79 6.26 1.37
N TYR A 87 -5.11 6.13 1.52
CA TYR A 87 -5.88 7.15 2.23
C TYR A 87 -5.52 7.23 3.72
N ARG A 88 -5.12 6.11 4.35
CA ARG A 88 -4.61 6.13 5.73
C ARG A 88 -3.26 6.83 5.86
N HIS A 89 -2.36 6.66 4.88
CA HIS A 89 -1.14 7.46 4.83
C HIS A 89 -1.45 8.96 4.79
N LEU A 90 -2.39 9.38 3.93
CA LEU A 90 -2.84 10.77 3.89
C LEU A 90 -3.42 11.25 5.22
N GLN A 91 -4.28 10.47 5.87
CA GLN A 91 -4.88 10.85 7.16
C GLN A 91 -3.85 10.95 8.29
N ARG A 92 -2.82 10.09 8.29
CA ARG A 92 -1.69 10.21 9.23
C ARG A 92 -0.87 11.46 8.96
N PHE A 93 -0.62 11.77 7.69
CA PHE A 93 0.04 13.00 7.29
C PHE A 93 -0.72 14.24 7.77
N ASP A 94 -2.02 14.33 7.48
CA ASP A 94 -2.86 15.47 7.89
C ASP A 94 -2.94 15.64 9.43
N SER A 95 -2.81 14.55 10.18
CA SER A 95 -2.83 14.56 11.66
C SER A 95 -1.44 14.69 12.31
N GLY A 96 -0.36 14.74 11.51
CA GLY A 96 1.02 14.78 12.01
C GLY A 96 1.51 13.49 12.66
N ASN A 97 0.80 12.36 12.47
CA ASN A 97 1.12 11.05 13.04
C ASN A 97 1.82 10.12 12.03
N VAL A 98 2.68 10.69 11.18
CA VAL A 98 3.44 9.92 10.18
C VAL A 98 4.42 9.00 10.91
N LEU A 99 4.47 7.73 10.52
CA LEU A 99 5.42 6.76 11.05
C LEU A 99 6.67 6.70 10.17
N PRO A 100 7.82 6.25 10.71
CA PRO A 100 9.01 6.01 9.90
C PRO A 100 8.71 4.98 8.81
N PRO A 101 9.07 5.24 7.54
CA PRO A 101 8.75 4.35 6.43
C PRO A 101 9.42 2.98 6.63
N GLY A 102 8.65 1.92 6.45
CA GLY A 102 9.12 0.55 6.61
C GLY A 102 7.98 -0.45 6.80
N PRO A 103 8.29 -1.75 6.93
CA PRO A 103 7.24 -2.77 6.96
C PRO A 103 6.27 -2.62 8.14
N LEU A 104 6.72 -2.08 9.28
CA LEU A 104 5.83 -1.82 10.42
C LEU A 104 4.81 -0.72 10.11
N ASP A 105 5.23 0.39 9.50
CA ASP A 105 4.32 1.47 9.11
C ASP A 105 3.24 0.96 8.16
N GLU A 106 3.65 0.29 7.09
CA GLU A 106 2.78 -0.33 6.08
C GLU A 106 1.78 -1.31 6.72
N ALA A 107 2.26 -2.16 7.64
CA ALA A 107 1.39 -3.11 8.35
C ALA A 107 0.31 -2.41 9.19
N ILE A 108 0.68 -1.36 9.91
CA ILE A 108 -0.29 -0.61 10.72
C ILE A 108 -1.25 0.13 9.79
N THR A 109 -0.78 0.69 8.67
CA THR A 109 -1.64 1.33 7.66
C THR A 109 -2.71 0.38 7.14
N ASP A 110 -2.34 -0.85 6.80
CA ASP A 110 -3.30 -1.88 6.35
C ASP A 110 -4.36 -2.21 7.41
N LEU A 111 -3.94 -2.33 8.67
CA LEU A 111 -4.84 -2.60 9.79
C LEU A 111 -5.79 -1.43 10.05
N GLU A 112 -5.31 -0.19 9.96
CA GLU A 112 -6.16 1.00 10.06
C GLU A 112 -7.13 1.12 8.87
N ALA A 113 -6.70 0.74 7.67
CA ALA A 113 -7.54 0.73 6.48
C ALA A 113 -8.69 -0.27 6.65
N CYS A 114 -8.49 -1.40 7.36
CA CYS A 114 -9.56 -2.34 7.65
C CYS A 114 -10.76 -1.72 8.38
N ALA A 115 -10.55 -0.63 9.14
CA ALA A 115 -11.59 0.05 9.89
C ALA A 115 -12.56 0.87 9.02
N PHE A 116 -12.30 1.05 7.71
CA PHE A 116 -13.26 1.71 6.82
C PHE A 116 -14.55 0.89 6.73
N PRO A 117 -15.72 1.48 7.10
CA PRO A 117 -16.99 0.75 7.14
C PRO A 117 -17.47 0.30 5.76
N GLN A 118 -17.04 0.99 4.69
CA GLN A 118 -17.39 0.72 3.30
C GLN A 118 -16.72 -0.56 2.75
N LEU A 119 -15.66 -1.06 3.42
CA LEU A 119 -14.94 -2.25 2.96
C LEU A 119 -15.73 -3.52 3.21
N THR A 120 -15.80 -4.36 2.19
CA THR A 120 -16.37 -5.71 2.33
C THR A 120 -15.42 -6.61 3.15
N PRO A 121 -15.93 -7.69 3.78
CA PRO A 121 -15.08 -8.64 4.49
C PRO A 121 -13.91 -9.16 3.66
N ALA A 122 -14.14 -9.47 2.38
CA ALA A 122 -13.09 -9.95 1.48
C ALA A 122 -11.98 -8.91 1.23
N ILE A 123 -12.28 -7.61 1.22
CA ILE A 123 -11.25 -6.56 1.08
C ILE A 123 -10.47 -6.41 2.39
N ARG A 124 -11.14 -6.53 3.54
CA ARG A 124 -10.48 -6.51 4.86
C ARG A 124 -9.55 -7.71 5.03
N GLU A 125 -9.94 -8.89 4.54
CA GLU A 125 -9.09 -10.08 4.53
C GLU A 125 -7.80 -9.87 3.71
N GLU A 126 -7.88 -9.18 2.57
CA GLU A 126 -6.69 -8.85 1.78
C GLU A 126 -5.73 -7.91 2.53
N LEU A 127 -6.26 -6.83 3.12
CA LEU A 127 -5.47 -5.90 3.94
C LEU A 127 -4.85 -6.60 5.15
N THR A 128 -5.61 -7.46 5.83
CA THR A 128 -5.11 -8.23 6.98
C THR A 128 -4.00 -9.19 6.55
N ALA A 129 -4.12 -9.81 5.38
CA ALA A 129 -3.08 -10.68 4.83
C ALA A 129 -1.81 -9.90 4.46
N ASP A 130 -1.94 -8.69 3.89
CA ASP A 130 -0.77 -7.85 3.62
C ASP A 130 -0.12 -7.37 4.92
N ALA A 131 -0.91 -6.87 5.87
CA ALA A 131 -0.41 -6.46 7.19
C ALA A 131 0.42 -7.57 7.85
N LEU A 132 -0.09 -8.81 7.86
CA LEU A 132 0.61 -9.94 8.44
C LEU A 132 1.92 -10.25 7.70
N GLN A 133 1.92 -10.18 6.37
CA GLN A 133 3.12 -10.35 5.55
C GLN A 133 4.18 -9.27 5.86
N ARG A 134 3.76 -8.00 5.98
CA ARG A 134 4.64 -6.87 6.36
C ARG A 134 5.19 -7.01 7.78
N LEU A 135 4.41 -7.56 8.72
CA LEU A 135 4.90 -7.88 10.06
C LEU A 135 5.96 -8.98 10.05
N TYR A 136 5.81 -10.03 9.21
CA TYR A 136 6.88 -11.01 9.01
C TYR A 136 8.14 -10.34 8.47
N GLU A 137 8.03 -9.46 7.48
CA GLU A 137 9.16 -8.70 6.94
C GLU A 137 9.84 -7.83 8.01
N TYR A 138 9.06 -7.14 8.85
CA TYR A 138 9.58 -6.35 9.97
C TYR A 138 10.40 -7.20 10.95
N THR A 139 9.89 -8.39 11.32
CA THR A 139 10.62 -9.28 12.24
C THR A 139 11.92 -9.80 11.63
N ILE A 140 11.93 -10.12 10.33
CA ILE A 140 13.12 -10.57 9.62
C ILE A 140 14.17 -9.45 9.57
N GLN A 141 13.76 -8.22 9.25
CA GLN A 141 14.65 -7.05 9.22
C GLN A 141 15.22 -6.72 10.61
N SER A 142 14.39 -6.79 11.64
CA SER A 142 14.78 -6.47 13.03
C SER A 142 15.69 -7.54 13.65
N CYS A 143 15.66 -8.78 13.14
CA CYS A 143 16.49 -9.90 13.61
C CYS A 143 17.81 -10.06 12.84
N GLN A 144 18.09 -9.22 11.83
CA GLN A 144 19.40 -9.24 11.16
C GLN A 144 20.41 -8.41 11.97
N PRO A 145 21.52 -8.99 12.45
CA PRO A 145 22.54 -8.22 13.16
C PRO A 145 23.16 -7.19 12.19
N ASN A 146 23.33 -5.95 12.66
CA ASN A 146 24.03 -4.88 11.96
C ASN A 146 25.40 -5.38 11.44
N SER A 147 25.48 -5.69 10.15
CA SER A 147 26.73 -6.04 9.47
C SER A 147 27.53 -4.79 9.09
N SER A 148 27.66 -3.85 10.02
CA SER A 148 28.36 -2.57 9.84
C SER A 148 29.49 -2.33 10.85
N GLU A 149 30.13 -3.40 11.35
CA GLU A 149 31.39 -3.30 12.09
C GLU A 149 32.46 -4.27 11.56
N LYS A 150 32.88 -4.15 10.28
CA LYS A 150 34.19 -4.65 9.82
C LYS A 150 34.72 -3.84 8.63
N ASN A 151 35.40 -2.73 8.90
CA ASN A 151 36.69 -2.39 8.28
C ASN A 151 37.20 -1.02 8.77
N THR A 152 37.74 -1.00 9.98
CA THR A 152 38.82 -0.09 10.39
C THR A 152 39.91 -0.95 11.03
N GLY A 153 40.60 -1.71 10.18
CA GLY A 153 41.83 -2.42 10.55
C GLY A 153 43.00 -1.76 9.84
N ASN A 154 43.86 -1.13 10.65
CA ASN A 154 45.16 -0.52 10.31
C ASN A 154 46.07 -1.41 9.47
#